data_AF-A0A836CF54-F1
#
_entry.id   AF-A0A836CF54-F1
#
_cell.length_a   1.000
_cell.length_b   1.000
_cell.length_c   1.000
_cell.angle_alpha   90.00
_cell.angle_beta   90.00
_cell.angle_gamma   90.00
#
_symmetry.space_group_name_H-M   'P 1'
#
loop_
_entity.id
_entity.type
_entity.pdbx_description
1 polymer ?
#
loop_
_entity_poly.entity_id
_entity_poly.type
_entity_poly.pdbx_seq_one_letter_code
_entity_poly.pdbx_strand_id
1 'polypeptide(L)'
;RPIVRGSDDFYPRDPASHGTHIYANAFNALLLAHCGTLQDWDMFQTSLGAVGAMHAAARAISGGPVYISDRPGEHDAALIRKMVLEDGSVPRARRSALPTLLRLFVDAQVRAQCISVHVCMYYSMNPARGHGVVGIFNVYGSRWDQRARAYRWVRGHEAHRLSFTYTAAAEGTIRPSDCHALLRQEIAGTSAADVESGTNT
;
A
#
# COMPACT_ATOMS: atom_id res chain seq x y z
N ARG A 1 -0.18 -12.94 14.37
CA ARG A 1 1.18 -12.51 13.94
C ARG A 1 1.52 -11.23 14.71
N PRO A 2 2.76 -11.04 15.18
CA PRO A 2 3.17 -9.78 15.80
C PRO A 2 2.99 -8.63 14.80
N ILE A 3 2.55 -7.48 15.30
CA ILE A 3 2.41 -6.25 14.54
C ILE A 3 3.67 -5.41 14.79
N VAL A 4 4.30 -4.94 13.72
CA VAL A 4 5.54 -4.16 13.79
C VAL A 4 5.40 -2.91 12.95
N ARG A 5 5.74 -1.76 13.55
CA ARG A 5 5.85 -0.51 12.82
C ARG A 5 7.04 -0.57 11.88
N GLY A 6 6.79 -0.43 10.58
CA GLY A 6 7.82 -0.59 9.55
C GLY A 6 8.37 0.71 8.97
N SER A 7 7.90 1.87 9.42
CA SER A 7 8.33 3.18 8.92
C SER A 7 8.46 4.21 10.03
N ASP A 8 8.89 5.41 9.67
CA ASP A 8 8.70 6.61 10.49
C ASP A 8 7.20 6.98 10.61
N ASP A 9 6.87 7.94 11.47
CA ASP A 9 5.51 8.42 11.71
C ASP A 9 4.87 9.03 10.45
N PHE A 10 3.54 8.97 10.38
CA PHE A 10 2.74 9.71 9.43
C PHE A 10 2.68 11.21 9.79
N TYR A 11 3.13 12.07 8.89
CA TYR A 11 3.15 13.54 9.09
C TYR A 11 2.05 14.23 8.26
N PRO A 12 0.83 14.46 8.81
CA PRO A 12 -0.30 15.04 8.06
C PRO A 12 -0.06 16.47 7.55
N ARG A 13 0.88 17.19 8.19
CA ARG A 13 1.20 18.58 7.88
C ARG A 13 2.40 18.75 6.95
N ASP A 14 3.05 17.66 6.55
CA ASP A 14 4.18 17.69 5.62
C ASP A 14 3.80 16.97 4.32
N PRO A 15 3.35 17.71 3.28
CA PRO A 15 2.98 17.13 2.00
C PRO A 15 4.11 16.33 1.32
N ALA A 16 5.38 16.67 1.57
CA ALA A 16 6.51 15.96 1.00
C ALA A 16 6.71 14.57 1.64
N SER A 17 6.13 14.32 2.81
CA SER A 17 6.23 13.04 3.52
C SER A 17 5.34 11.95 2.91
N HIS A 18 4.16 12.28 2.36
CA HIS A 18 3.11 11.30 2.04
C HIS A 18 3.55 10.20 1.06
N GLY A 19 4.13 10.58 -0.08
CA GLY A 19 4.66 9.62 -1.05
C GLY A 19 5.80 8.78 -0.47
N THR A 20 6.70 9.43 0.27
CA THR A 20 7.83 8.76 0.95
C THR A 20 7.35 7.76 2.00
N HIS A 21 6.28 8.06 2.72
CA HIS A 21 5.70 7.20 3.74
C HIS A 21 5.16 5.90 3.14
N ILE A 22 4.40 5.98 2.04
CA ILE A 22 3.90 4.80 1.32
C ILE A 22 5.06 4.01 0.73
N TYR A 23 6.03 4.69 0.12
CA TYR A 23 7.21 4.07 -0.46
C TYR A 23 8.03 3.28 0.59
N ALA A 24 8.37 3.93 1.71
CA ALA A 24 9.11 3.30 2.80
C ALA A 24 8.37 2.08 3.35
N ASN A 25 7.06 2.19 3.57
CA ASN A 25 6.27 1.08 4.06
C ASN A 25 6.26 -0.10 3.10
N ALA A 26 6.03 0.14 1.80
CA ALA A 26 6.03 -0.91 0.79
C ALA A 26 7.38 -1.63 0.70
N PHE A 27 8.50 -0.91 0.69
CA PHE A 27 9.82 -1.53 0.59
C PHE A 27 10.24 -2.26 1.87
N ASN A 28 9.93 -1.71 3.05
CA ASN A 28 10.24 -2.37 4.32
C ASN A 28 9.42 -3.65 4.54
N ALA A 29 8.27 -3.77 3.87
CA ALA A 29 7.45 -4.99 3.89
C ALA A 29 8.19 -6.22 3.36
N LEU A 30 9.15 -6.06 2.45
CA LEU A 30 9.94 -7.17 1.92
C LEU A 30 10.68 -7.94 3.03
N LEU A 31 11.30 -7.20 3.95
CA LEU A 31 12.01 -7.76 5.09
C LEU A 31 11.01 -8.22 6.16
N LEU A 32 10.07 -7.35 6.54
CA LEU A 32 9.16 -7.59 7.67
C LEU A 32 8.22 -8.78 7.41
N ALA A 33 7.79 -8.98 6.17
CA ALA A 33 7.00 -10.14 5.78
C ALA A 33 7.82 -11.45 5.88
N HIS A 34 9.12 -11.40 5.55
CA HIS A 34 10.03 -12.55 5.69
C HIS A 34 10.24 -12.94 7.16
N CYS A 35 10.22 -11.96 8.06
CA CYS A 35 10.27 -12.19 9.50
C CYS A 35 8.94 -12.69 10.11
N GLY A 36 7.91 -12.93 9.30
CA GLY A 36 6.62 -13.44 9.78
C GLY A 36 5.75 -12.41 10.52
N THR A 37 6.08 -11.12 10.39
CA THR A 37 5.34 -10.02 11.03
C THR A 37 4.23 -9.48 10.12
N LEU A 38 3.24 -8.80 10.71
CA LEU A 38 2.34 -7.91 9.96
C LEU A 38 2.83 -6.47 10.15
N GLN A 39 3.04 -5.78 9.05
CA GLN A 39 3.55 -4.42 9.10
C GLN A 39 2.41 -3.44 9.37
N ASP A 40 2.60 -2.60 10.38
CA ASP A 40 1.78 -1.42 10.60
C ASP A 40 2.29 -0.28 9.72
N TRP A 41 1.40 0.21 8.84
CA TRP A 41 1.67 1.35 7.95
C TRP A 41 1.36 2.68 8.64
N ASP A 42 1.12 2.66 9.95
CA ASP A 42 0.75 3.78 10.80
C ASP A 42 -0.64 4.34 10.49
N MET A 43 -1.15 5.17 11.40
CA MET A 43 -2.39 5.90 11.27
C MET A 43 -2.40 6.85 10.07
N PHE A 44 -3.59 7.28 9.68
CA PHE A 44 -3.78 8.35 8.70
C PHE A 44 -5.03 9.17 9.02
N GLN A 45 -5.15 10.32 8.36
CA GLN A 45 -6.29 11.21 8.46
C GLN A 45 -7.12 11.16 7.17
N THR A 46 -8.40 10.85 7.31
CA THR A 46 -9.37 10.77 6.21
C THR A 46 -9.75 12.15 5.67
N SER A 47 -9.68 13.19 6.51
CA SER A 47 -10.00 14.59 6.22
C SER A 47 -9.04 15.31 5.26
N LEU A 48 -7.93 14.66 4.85
CA LEU A 48 -6.90 15.26 3.99
C LEU A 48 -7.22 15.20 2.48
N GLY A 49 -8.50 15.12 2.11
CA GLY A 49 -8.94 15.08 0.71
C GLY A 49 -8.28 13.98 -0.11
N ALA A 50 -7.68 14.33 -1.26
CA ALA A 50 -7.04 13.36 -2.16
C ALA A 50 -5.88 12.58 -1.50
N VAL A 51 -5.15 13.22 -0.59
CA VAL A 51 -4.08 12.57 0.19
C VAL A 51 -4.66 11.57 1.18
N GLY A 52 -5.77 11.93 1.83
CA GLY A 52 -6.52 11.01 2.70
C GLY A 52 -6.99 9.78 1.95
N ALA A 53 -7.55 9.95 0.73
CA ALA A 53 -7.98 8.85 -0.12
C ALA A 53 -6.80 7.96 -0.58
N MET A 54 -5.66 8.55 -0.94
CA MET A 54 -4.44 7.81 -1.27
C MET A 54 -3.98 6.95 -0.08
N HIS A 55 -3.94 7.51 1.12
CA HIS A 55 -3.54 6.79 2.32
C HIS A 55 -4.56 5.73 2.75
N ALA A 56 -5.87 5.98 2.58
CA ALA A 56 -6.91 4.98 2.78
C ALA A 56 -6.71 3.76 1.87
N ALA A 57 -6.50 3.98 0.57
CA ALA A 57 -6.21 2.90 -0.38
C ALA A 57 -4.92 2.14 -0.02
N ALA A 58 -3.89 2.85 0.43
CA ALA A 58 -2.63 2.25 0.90
C ALA A 58 -2.83 1.33 2.12
N ARG A 59 -3.71 1.71 3.07
CA ARG A 59 -4.02 0.88 4.25
C ARG A 59 -4.95 -0.28 3.90
N ALA A 60 -5.91 -0.07 3.00
CA ALA A 60 -6.79 -1.14 2.52
C ALA A 60 -5.99 -2.29 1.89
N ILE A 61 -4.89 -1.96 1.20
CA ILE A 61 -3.99 -2.94 0.58
C ILE A 61 -2.77 -3.29 1.45
N SER A 62 -2.60 -2.78 2.67
CA SER A 62 -1.36 -3.02 3.43
C SER A 62 -1.27 -4.44 4.01
N GLY A 63 -2.42 -5.05 4.32
CA GLY A 63 -2.54 -6.29 5.10
C GLY A 63 -2.32 -6.11 6.60
N GLY A 64 -1.92 -4.92 6.99
CA GLY A 64 -1.75 -4.51 8.38
C GLY A 64 -3.05 -4.00 8.98
N PRO A 65 -2.97 -3.46 10.21
CA PRO A 65 -4.07 -2.73 10.80
C PRO A 65 -4.37 -1.42 10.05
N VAL A 66 -5.59 -0.93 10.24
CA VAL A 66 -6.05 0.37 9.73
C VAL A 66 -6.42 1.23 10.93
N TYR A 67 -5.69 2.33 11.13
CA TYR A 67 -5.94 3.29 12.19
C TYR A 67 -6.28 4.66 11.60
N ILE A 68 -7.32 5.29 12.13
CA ILE A 68 -7.78 6.63 11.71
C ILE A 68 -7.55 7.59 12.87
N SER A 69 -6.89 8.71 12.59
CA SER A 69 -6.49 9.71 13.59
C SER A 69 -6.96 11.13 13.27
N ASP A 70 -8.05 11.26 12.52
CA ASP A 70 -8.74 12.54 12.40
C ASP A 70 -9.19 13.05 13.78
N ARG A 71 -9.38 14.36 13.88
CA ARG A 71 -10.03 14.90 15.07
C ARG A 71 -11.45 14.35 15.18
N PRO A 72 -11.95 14.08 16.39
CA PRO A 72 -13.32 13.66 16.58
C PRO A 72 -14.31 14.61 15.89
N GLY A 73 -15.17 14.06 15.04
CA GLY A 73 -16.15 14.83 14.25
C GLY A 73 -15.66 15.34 12.89
N GLU A 74 -14.36 15.23 12.58
CA GLU A 74 -13.77 15.67 11.30
C GLU A 74 -13.56 14.52 10.29
N HIS A 75 -14.03 13.31 10.60
CA HIS A 75 -13.86 12.14 9.72
C HIS A 75 -14.58 12.32 8.37
N ASP A 76 -13.91 11.95 7.27
CA ASP A 76 -14.59 11.75 5.99
C ASP A 76 -15.33 10.40 5.99
N ALA A 77 -16.61 10.44 6.38
CA ALA A 77 -17.46 9.26 6.43
C ALA A 77 -17.66 8.61 5.05
N ALA A 78 -17.59 9.37 3.96
CA ALA A 78 -17.73 8.82 2.61
C ALA A 78 -16.50 8.02 2.22
N LEU A 79 -15.31 8.45 2.63
CA LEU A 79 -14.08 7.68 2.45
C LEU A 79 -14.07 6.42 3.33
N ILE A 80 -14.46 6.53 4.61
CA ILE A 80 -14.52 5.38 5.53
C ILE A 80 -15.48 4.30 4.99
N ARG A 81 -16.64 4.68 4.46
CA ARG A 81 -17.58 3.75 3.84
C ARG A 81 -16.99 2.97 2.66
N LYS A 82 -16.00 3.51 1.95
CA LYS A 82 -15.30 2.78 0.86
C LYS A 82 -14.31 1.74 1.39
N MET A 83 -13.96 1.81 2.67
CA MET A 83 -12.98 0.92 3.30
C MET A 83 -13.64 -0.24 4.07
N VAL A 84 -14.96 -0.25 4.21
CA VAL A 84 -15.70 -1.26 4.97
C VAL A 84 -16.72 -1.95 4.08
N LEU A 85 -17.05 -3.20 4.41
CA LEU A 85 -18.18 -3.91 3.82
C LEU A 85 -19.50 -3.39 4.39
N GLU A 86 -20.62 -3.76 3.76
CA GLU A 86 -21.96 -3.32 4.18
C GLU A 86 -22.31 -3.73 5.61
N ASP A 87 -21.72 -4.83 6.10
CA ASP A 87 -21.85 -5.32 7.48
C ASP A 87 -20.93 -4.60 8.49
N GLY A 88 -20.16 -3.61 8.03
CA GLY A 88 -19.19 -2.86 8.84
C GLY A 88 -17.87 -3.57 9.06
N SER A 89 -17.67 -4.78 8.52
CA SER A 89 -16.40 -5.48 8.61
C SER A 89 -15.34 -4.83 7.71
N VAL A 90 -14.08 -4.88 8.14
CA VAL A 90 -12.95 -4.34 7.37
C VAL A 90 -12.31 -5.46 6.54
N PRO A 91 -12.36 -5.41 5.20
CA PRO A 91 -11.65 -6.35 4.34
C PRO A 91 -10.15 -6.25 4.61
N ARG A 92 -9.52 -7.36 5.04
CA ARG A 92 -8.08 -7.41 5.32
C ARG A 92 -7.45 -8.59 4.64
N ALA A 93 -6.32 -8.35 4.00
CA ALA A 93 -5.50 -9.43 3.49
C ALA A 93 -4.72 -10.12 4.60
N ARG A 94 -4.38 -11.39 4.35
CA ARG A 94 -3.75 -12.28 5.33
C ARG A 94 -2.25 -12.00 5.55
N ARG A 95 -1.59 -11.33 4.59
CA ARG A 95 -0.15 -11.06 4.59
C ARG A 95 0.11 -9.61 4.21
N SER A 96 1.31 -9.12 4.51
CA SER A 96 1.71 -7.79 4.08
C SER A 96 1.79 -7.68 2.56
N ALA A 97 1.43 -6.50 2.09
CA ALA A 97 1.55 -6.09 0.70
C ALA A 97 3.02 -6.01 0.29
N LEU A 98 3.38 -6.53 -0.89
CA LEU A 98 4.76 -6.46 -1.37
C LEU A 98 4.87 -5.66 -2.67
N PRO A 99 5.99 -4.94 -2.88
CA PRO A 99 6.32 -4.34 -4.17
C PRO A 99 6.40 -5.41 -5.27
N THR A 100 5.98 -5.06 -6.48
CA THR A 100 6.23 -5.91 -7.66
C THR A 100 7.70 -5.94 -8.02
N LEU A 101 8.15 -7.05 -8.58
CA LEU A 101 9.54 -7.27 -9.00
C LEU A 101 9.99 -6.25 -10.05
N LEU A 102 9.09 -5.81 -10.93
CA LEU A 102 9.36 -4.82 -11.98
C LEU A 102 9.80 -3.45 -11.43
N ARG A 103 9.44 -3.12 -10.18
CA ARG A 103 9.78 -1.84 -9.56
C ARG A 103 10.80 -1.95 -8.43
N LEU A 104 11.31 -3.15 -8.14
CA LEU A 104 12.19 -3.38 -7.00
C LEU A 104 13.52 -2.61 -7.07
N PHE A 105 14.07 -2.45 -8.28
CA PHE A 105 15.37 -1.79 -8.50
C PHE A 105 15.23 -0.38 -9.09
N VAL A 106 14.05 0.22 -8.97
CA VAL A 106 13.79 1.54 -9.52
C VAL A 106 13.24 2.49 -8.46
N ASP A 107 13.95 3.59 -8.25
CA ASP A 107 13.52 4.65 -7.35
C ASP A 107 12.34 5.43 -7.95
N ALA A 108 11.14 5.07 -7.50
CA ALA A 108 9.87 5.68 -7.88
C ALA A 108 9.68 7.12 -7.36
N GLN A 109 10.51 7.55 -6.41
CA GLN A 109 10.42 8.88 -5.82
C GLN A 109 11.10 9.94 -6.69
N VAL A 110 12.11 9.55 -7.47
CA VAL A 110 12.94 10.48 -8.27
C VAL A 110 12.86 10.26 -9.78
N ARG A 111 12.44 9.08 -10.27
CA ARG A 111 12.30 8.82 -11.71
C ARG A 111 10.85 9.01 -12.18
N ALA A 112 10.62 10.03 -13.00
CA ALA A 112 9.30 10.39 -13.55
C ALA A 112 8.60 9.27 -14.34
N GLN A 113 9.35 8.32 -14.89
CA GLN A 113 8.82 7.15 -15.63
C GLN A 113 8.32 6.03 -14.69
N CYS A 114 8.41 6.25 -13.37
CA CYS A 114 8.11 5.28 -12.31
C CYS A 114 7.10 5.87 -11.33
N ILE A 115 5.93 6.23 -11.85
CA ILE A 115 4.82 6.89 -11.17
C ILE A 115 4.08 5.93 -10.19
N SER A 116 4.69 4.82 -9.79
CA SER A 116 3.92 3.72 -9.18
C SER A 116 4.76 2.85 -8.27
N VAL A 117 4.45 2.88 -6.97
CA VAL A 117 4.62 1.68 -6.14
C VAL A 117 3.48 0.75 -6.54
N HIS A 118 3.82 -0.33 -7.21
CA HIS A 118 2.87 -1.41 -7.46
C HIS A 118 2.94 -2.33 -6.26
N VAL A 119 1.93 -2.22 -5.42
CA VAL A 119 1.75 -3.09 -4.28
C VAL A 119 0.84 -4.21 -4.74
N CYS A 120 1.39 -5.40 -4.87
CA CYS A 120 0.60 -6.59 -5.21
C CYS A 120 0.15 -7.24 -3.90
N MET A 121 -1.16 -7.36 -3.75
CA MET A 121 -1.77 -8.17 -2.72
C MET A 121 -2.57 -9.29 -3.34
N TYR A 122 -2.42 -10.49 -2.81
CA TYR A 122 -3.43 -11.51 -3.02
C TYR A 122 -4.46 -11.39 -1.92
N TYR A 123 -5.70 -11.15 -2.33
CA TYR A 123 -6.85 -11.19 -1.44
C TYR A 123 -7.23 -12.66 -1.24
N SER A 124 -6.53 -13.36 -0.34
CA SER A 124 -6.99 -14.65 0.16
C SER A 124 -8.13 -14.40 1.15
N MET A 125 -9.29 -13.97 0.65
CA MET A 125 -10.59 -14.16 1.30
C MET A 125 -11.71 -14.49 0.28
N ASN A 126 -11.38 -14.98 -0.92
CA ASN A 126 -12.40 -15.58 -1.78
C ASN A 126 -12.09 -17.07 -1.97
N PRO A 127 -13.03 -17.98 -1.64
CA PRO A 127 -12.99 -19.38 -2.10
C PRO A 127 -12.81 -19.52 -3.61
N ALA A 128 -13.09 -18.46 -4.38
CA ALA A 128 -12.72 -18.36 -5.78
C ALA A 128 -11.20 -18.22 -5.93
N ARG A 129 -10.55 -19.35 -6.21
CA ARG A 129 -9.13 -19.44 -6.56
C ARG A 129 -8.79 -18.45 -7.68
N GLY A 130 -7.71 -17.66 -7.52
CA GLY A 130 -7.09 -16.89 -8.62
C GLY A 130 -7.28 -15.36 -8.63
N HIS A 131 -7.79 -14.73 -7.56
CA HIS A 131 -7.97 -13.28 -7.51
C HIS A 131 -6.89 -12.56 -6.69
N GLY A 132 -6.44 -11.40 -7.16
CA GLY A 132 -5.50 -10.51 -6.50
C GLY A 132 -5.88 -9.05 -6.69
N VAL A 133 -5.45 -8.20 -5.77
CA VAL A 133 -5.63 -6.75 -5.79
C VAL A 133 -4.27 -6.11 -6.03
N VAL A 134 -4.21 -5.16 -6.95
CA VAL A 134 -3.02 -4.35 -7.17
C VAL A 134 -3.33 -2.91 -6.81
N GLY A 135 -2.50 -2.34 -5.95
CA GLY A 135 -2.50 -0.91 -5.61
C GLY A 135 -1.39 -0.22 -6.40
N ILE A 136 -1.74 0.88 -7.05
CA ILE A 136 -0.83 1.67 -7.86
C ILE A 136 -0.82 3.08 -7.26
N PHE A 137 0.31 3.46 -6.65
CA PHE A 137 0.43 4.73 -5.94
C PHE A 137 1.49 5.63 -6.56
N ASN A 138 1.10 6.84 -6.93
CA ASN A 138 2.04 7.87 -7.35
C ASN A 138 2.80 8.43 -6.14
N VAL A 139 4.05 8.01 -5.96
CA VAL A 139 4.93 8.48 -4.89
C VAL A 139 6.05 9.39 -5.41
N TYR A 140 5.94 9.82 -6.66
CA TYR A 140 6.96 10.63 -7.31
C TYR A 140 6.97 12.07 -6.78
N GLY A 141 8.15 12.65 -6.69
CA GLY A 141 8.35 14.08 -6.48
C GLY A 141 8.98 14.45 -5.14
N SER A 142 8.93 13.57 -4.13
CA SER A 142 9.53 13.86 -2.81
C SER A 142 10.30 12.67 -2.25
N ARG A 143 11.33 12.94 -1.44
CA ARG A 143 12.16 11.94 -0.76
C ARG A 143 12.67 12.43 0.59
N TRP A 144 13.16 11.52 1.42
CA TRP A 144 13.92 11.86 2.62
C TRP A 144 15.34 12.33 2.26
N ASP A 145 15.72 13.54 2.69
CA ASP A 145 17.10 14.05 2.59
C ASP A 145 17.83 13.79 3.92
N GLN A 146 18.77 12.85 3.90
CA GLN A 146 19.53 12.46 5.10
C GLN A 146 20.37 13.60 5.68
N ARG A 147 20.88 14.52 4.86
CA ARG A 147 21.71 15.64 5.32
C ARG A 147 20.86 16.71 5.98
N ALA A 148 19.72 17.02 5.37
CA ALA A 148 18.79 18.02 5.89
C ALA A 148 17.90 17.47 7.02
N ARG A 149 17.83 16.15 7.19
CA ARG A 149 16.92 15.46 8.11
C ARG A 149 15.47 15.91 7.92
N ALA A 150 15.06 16.04 6.67
CA ALA A 150 13.74 16.51 6.28
C ALA A 150 13.29 15.89 4.96
N TYR A 151 11.98 15.80 4.76
CA TYR A 151 11.42 15.48 3.46
C TYR A 151 11.60 16.66 2.51
N ARG A 152 12.07 16.38 1.29
CA ARG A 152 12.32 17.39 0.28
C ARG A 152 11.77 16.97 -1.06
N TRP A 153 11.26 17.96 -1.78
CA TRP A 153 10.92 17.81 -3.19
C TRP A 153 12.18 17.62 -4.03
N VAL A 154 12.11 16.76 -5.04
CA VAL A 154 13.17 16.56 -6.03
C VAL A 154 13.22 17.82 -6.92
N ARG A 155 14.43 18.35 -7.20
CA ARG A 155 14.62 19.62 -7.94
C ARG A 155 13.85 19.60 -9.28
N GLY A 156 13.14 20.69 -9.58
CA GLY A 156 12.30 20.85 -10.77
C GLY A 156 10.79 20.66 -10.54
N HIS A 157 10.37 20.27 -9.34
CA HIS A 157 8.96 19.98 -9.01
C HIS A 157 8.29 20.97 -8.04
N GLU A 158 8.96 22.05 -7.64
CA GLU A 158 8.35 23.13 -6.82
C GLU A 158 7.11 23.75 -7.49
N ALA A 159 6.97 23.60 -8.81
CA ALA A 159 5.89 24.15 -9.63
C ALA A 159 4.71 23.19 -9.89
N HIS A 160 4.81 21.90 -9.59
CA HIS A 160 3.66 20.97 -9.71
C HIS A 160 2.81 21.00 -8.44
N ARG A 161 2.38 22.20 -8.06
CA ARG A 161 1.26 22.40 -7.13
C ARG A 161 0.02 21.77 -7.74
N LEU A 162 -0.31 20.55 -7.35
CA LEU A 162 -1.67 19.98 -7.42
C LEU A 162 -2.41 20.14 -8.77
N SER A 163 -1.71 20.37 -9.89
CA SER A 163 -2.32 20.29 -11.21
C SER A 163 -2.39 18.81 -11.54
N PHE A 164 -3.47 18.17 -11.10
CA PHE A 164 -3.94 16.88 -11.59
C PHE A 164 -4.32 17.05 -13.07
N THR A 165 -3.35 17.27 -13.94
CA THR A 165 -3.55 17.13 -15.37
C THR A 165 -3.30 15.66 -15.66
N TYR A 166 -4.39 14.92 -15.84
CA TYR A 166 -4.41 13.51 -16.19
C TYR A 166 -3.89 13.35 -17.62
N THR A 167 -2.58 13.46 -17.82
CA THR A 167 -1.96 13.24 -19.13
C THR A 167 -1.62 11.77 -19.26
N ALA A 168 -2.56 11.05 -19.88
CA ALA A 168 -2.54 9.65 -20.28
C ALA A 168 -2.83 8.62 -19.16
N ALA A 169 -3.76 7.70 -19.47
CA ALA A 169 -3.92 6.46 -18.72
C ALA A 169 -2.61 5.67 -18.81
N ALA A 170 -2.04 5.27 -17.67
CA ALA A 170 -0.93 4.35 -17.65
C ALA A 170 -1.46 2.94 -17.95
N GLU A 171 -1.12 2.39 -19.12
CA GLU A 171 -1.44 1.02 -19.48
C GLU A 171 -0.26 0.10 -19.15
N GLY A 172 -0.56 -1.07 -18.59
CA GLY A 172 0.44 -2.06 -18.24
C GLY A 172 -0.20 -3.40 -17.93
N THR A 173 0.45 -4.48 -18.33
CA THR A 173 0.03 -5.84 -17.96
C THR A 173 0.75 -6.24 -16.68
N ILE A 174 0.00 -6.64 -15.66
CA ILE A 174 0.53 -7.23 -14.43
C ILE A 174 0.16 -8.70 -14.41
N ARG A 175 1.16 -9.56 -14.25
CA ARG A 175 1.03 -11.01 -14.18
C ARG A 175 1.28 -11.48 -12.76
N PRO A 176 0.75 -12.65 -12.34
CA PRO A 176 1.14 -13.29 -11.09
C PRO A 176 2.66 -13.45 -10.92
N SER A 177 3.39 -13.62 -12.02
CA SER A 177 4.86 -13.65 -12.05
C SER A 177 5.51 -12.32 -11.65
N ASP A 178 4.80 -11.21 -11.67
CA ASP A 178 5.39 -9.91 -11.31
C ASP A 178 5.40 -9.71 -9.79
N CYS A 179 4.67 -10.56 -9.05
CA CYS A 179 4.63 -10.54 -7.59
C CYS A 179 5.75 -11.43 -7.00
N HIS A 180 6.26 -11.03 -5.83
CA HIS A 180 7.40 -11.69 -5.17
C HIS A 180 7.12 -13.17 -4.86
N ALA A 181 8.16 -14.01 -4.81
CA ALA A 181 8.05 -15.46 -4.60
C ALA A 181 7.29 -15.85 -3.32
N LEU A 182 7.39 -15.03 -2.26
CA LEU A 182 6.60 -15.18 -1.03
C LEU A 182 5.08 -15.19 -1.26
N LEU A 183 4.61 -14.38 -2.22
CA LEU A 183 3.20 -14.36 -2.62
C LEU A 183 2.91 -15.56 -3.55
N ARG A 184 3.85 -15.97 -4.41
CA ARG A 184 3.66 -17.10 -5.34
C ARG A 184 3.55 -18.46 -4.65
N GLN A 185 4.34 -18.72 -3.60
CA GLN A 185 4.26 -19.97 -2.85
C GLN A 185 2.88 -20.17 -2.21
N GLU A 186 2.16 -19.09 -1.91
CA GLU A 186 0.79 -19.16 -1.39
C GLU A 186 -0.23 -19.46 -2.49
N ILE A 187 -0.07 -18.85 -3.68
CA ILE A 187 -0.88 -19.20 -4.86
C ILE A 187 -0.75 -20.69 -5.17
N ALA A 188 0.46 -21.25 -5.07
CA ALA A 188 0.71 -22.67 -5.30
C ALA A 188 0.25 -23.57 -4.13
N GLY A 189 0.53 -23.17 -2.88
CA GLY A 189 0.27 -23.95 -1.67
C GLY A 189 -1.21 -24.05 -1.25
N THR A 190 -2.04 -23.10 -1.66
CA THR A 190 -3.50 -23.16 -1.45
C THR A 190 -4.17 -24.25 -2.31
N SER A 191 -3.44 -24.85 -3.28
CA SER A 191 -3.97 -25.98 -4.05
C SER A 191 -3.99 -27.31 -3.30
N ALA A 192 -3.13 -27.48 -2.27
CA ALA A 192 -2.91 -28.77 -1.61
C ALA A 192 -3.66 -28.94 -0.27
N ALA A 193 -3.85 -27.87 0.51
CA ALA A 193 -4.40 -27.98 1.87
C ALA A 193 -5.95 -27.96 1.94
N ASP A 194 -6.63 -27.41 0.94
CA ASP A 194 -8.10 -27.27 0.95
C ASP A 194 -8.84 -28.48 0.36
N VAL A 195 -8.12 -29.53 -0.06
CA VAL A 195 -8.73 -30.79 -0.52
C VAL A 195 -8.87 -31.80 0.62
N GLU A 196 -8.04 -31.70 1.67
CA GLU A 196 -8.05 -32.68 2.78
C GLU A 196 -8.96 -32.32 3.96
N SER A 197 -9.53 -31.11 4.02
CA SER A 197 -10.49 -30.72 5.09
C SER A 197 -11.96 -30.85 4.68
N GLY A 198 -12.25 -31.32 3.46
CA GLY A 198 -13.60 -31.53 2.93
C GLY A 198 -14.24 -32.89 3.20
N THR A 199 -13.79 -33.63 4.23
CA THR A 199 -14.40 -34.92 4.61
C THR A 199 -14.58 -35.05 6.12
N ASN A 200 -15.82 -35.35 6.52
CA ASN A 200 -16.34 -35.76 7.85
C ASN A 200 -16.28 -34.66 8.93
N THR A 201 -17.37 -34.01 9.33
CA THR A 201 -18.68 -34.49 9.84
C THR A 201 -19.65 -33.32 9.92
#